data_AF-A0A955YYY3-F1
#
_entry.id   AF-A0A955YYY3-F1
#
_cell.length_a   1.000
_cell.length_b   1.000
_cell.length_c   1.000
_cell.angle_alpha   90.00
_cell.angle_beta   90.00
_cell.angle_gamma   90.00
#
_symmetry.space_group_name_H-M   'P 1'
#
loop_
_entity.id
_entity.type
_entity.pdbx_description
1 polymer ?
#
loop_
_entity_poly.entity_id
_entity_poly.type
_entity_poly.pdbx_seq_one_letter_code
_entity_poly.pdbx_strand_id
1 'polypeptide(L)'
;MKPPPRPHMLSRVSALLAAALAFGACVTSSQAEVSYPAYARPILARTLLAQNGWTVSVSRADVAFGPLYLCAAQSGSATLCETAVGEILRVQRVDALAGEQPLGAVRGLEGPIRSAGYDMGITWFDTQTSATPAAAAPDGHSVVVEGVATRGADTVPFRLVVDAVPQFQGQRAVPTTKASGVVTSGDARLDVTFDVTRWLASVDFDEALARPERPAVLDATSTAHATMLVAIKALAPPKLTWGP
;
A
#
# COMPACT_ATOMS: atom_id res chain seq x y z
N MET A 1 -1.05 18.41 -88.38
CA MET A 1 -1.45 17.14 -87.73
C MET A 1 -1.53 17.39 -86.23
N LYS A 2 -2.71 17.18 -85.62
CA LYS A 2 -3.02 17.51 -84.22
C LYS A 2 -2.88 16.23 -83.38
N PRO A 3 -2.12 16.22 -82.27
CA PRO A 3 -1.95 15.00 -81.48
C PRO A 3 -3.22 14.69 -80.67
N PRO A 4 -3.54 13.41 -80.42
CA PRO A 4 -4.72 13.03 -79.65
C PRO A 4 -4.50 13.25 -78.13
N PRO A 5 -5.58 13.50 -77.37
CA PRO A 5 -5.50 13.70 -75.93
C PRO A 5 -5.26 12.37 -75.19
N ARG A 6 -4.38 12.41 -74.18
CA ARG A 6 -4.12 11.29 -73.27
C ARG A 6 -5.24 11.19 -72.21
N PRO A 7 -5.79 10.00 -71.92
CA PRO A 7 -6.81 9.85 -70.89
C PRO A 7 -6.21 9.91 -69.47
N HIS A 8 -6.89 10.66 -68.60
CA HIS A 8 -6.62 10.79 -67.17
C HIS A 8 -6.90 9.46 -66.44
N MET A 9 -5.87 8.66 -66.21
CA MET A 9 -5.99 7.34 -65.54
C MET A 9 -5.51 7.33 -64.08
N LEU A 10 -5.25 8.49 -63.47
CA LEU A 10 -4.61 8.58 -62.15
C LEU A 10 -5.55 8.93 -60.98
N SER A 11 -6.84 9.17 -61.21
CA SER A 11 -7.72 9.74 -60.15
C SER A 11 -8.57 8.73 -59.36
N ARG A 12 -8.60 7.44 -59.71
CA ARG A 12 -9.49 6.46 -59.05
C ARG A 12 -8.80 5.53 -58.05
N VAL A 13 -7.48 5.44 -58.07
CA VAL A 13 -6.73 4.54 -57.15
C VAL A 13 -6.54 5.19 -55.78
N SER A 14 -6.50 6.52 -55.68
CA SER A 14 -6.27 7.23 -54.41
C SER A 14 -7.48 7.24 -53.45
N ALA A 15 -8.71 7.05 -53.94
CA ALA A 15 -9.90 7.07 -53.09
C ALA A 15 -10.17 5.76 -52.34
N LEU A 16 -9.71 4.61 -52.89
CA LEU A 16 -9.89 3.30 -52.27
C LEU A 16 -8.87 3.03 -51.15
N LEU A 17 -7.69 3.65 -51.20
CA LEU A 17 -6.67 3.47 -50.16
C LEU A 17 -6.99 4.25 -48.87
N ALA A 18 -7.72 5.37 -48.97
CA ALA A 18 -8.11 6.18 -47.81
C ALA A 18 -9.24 5.55 -46.98
N ALA A 19 -10.13 4.77 -47.61
CA ALA A 19 -11.22 4.08 -46.91
C ALA A 19 -10.75 2.84 -46.12
N ALA A 20 -9.65 2.19 -46.53
CA ALA A 20 -9.10 1.02 -45.85
C ALA A 20 -8.35 1.38 -44.55
N LEU A 21 -7.81 2.59 -44.44
CA LEU A 21 -7.11 3.07 -43.24
C LEU A 21 -8.04 3.54 -42.12
N ALA A 22 -9.33 3.77 -42.40
CA ALA A 22 -10.30 4.26 -41.42
C ALA A 22 -10.90 3.14 -40.53
N PHE A 23 -10.72 1.86 -40.88
CA PHE A 23 -11.28 0.72 -40.14
C PHE A 23 -10.28 0.02 -39.19
N GLY A 24 -9.01 0.42 -39.17
CA GLY A 24 -7.97 -0.26 -38.39
C GLY A 24 -7.61 0.37 -37.04
N ALA A 25 -8.24 1.50 -36.65
CA ALA A 25 -7.75 2.33 -35.55
C ALA A 25 -8.48 2.18 -34.21
N CYS A 26 -9.46 1.28 -34.08
CA CYS A 26 -10.03 0.93 -32.78
C CYS A 26 -9.37 -0.34 -32.24
N VAL A 27 -8.08 -0.24 -31.90
CA VAL A 27 -7.39 -1.30 -31.15
C VAL A 27 -7.88 -1.21 -29.71
N THR A 28 -8.90 -2.00 -29.36
CA THR A 28 -9.28 -2.25 -27.97
C THR A 28 -8.02 -2.69 -27.22
N SER A 29 -7.62 -1.96 -26.18
CA SER A 29 -6.55 -2.41 -25.30
C SER A 29 -6.90 -3.80 -24.78
N SER A 30 -6.08 -4.79 -25.10
CA SER A 30 -6.41 -6.22 -24.93
C SER A 30 -6.37 -6.73 -23.49
N GLN A 31 -6.32 -5.84 -22.49
CA GLN A 31 -6.30 -6.24 -21.08
C GLN A 31 -7.73 -6.23 -20.55
N ALA A 32 -8.18 -7.37 -20.03
CA ALA A 32 -9.48 -7.47 -19.40
C ALA A 32 -9.47 -6.80 -18.02
N GLU A 33 -10.61 -6.20 -17.65
CA GLU A 33 -10.83 -5.75 -16.29
C GLU A 33 -11.02 -6.95 -15.36
N VAL A 34 -10.47 -6.85 -14.16
CA VAL A 34 -10.57 -7.85 -13.11
C VAL A 34 -10.92 -7.21 -11.78
N SER A 35 -11.69 -7.96 -11.00
CA SER A 35 -11.99 -7.63 -9.61
C SER A 35 -11.79 -8.86 -8.78
N TYR A 36 -10.97 -8.76 -7.73
CA TYR A 36 -10.61 -9.91 -6.90
C TYR A 36 -10.43 -9.51 -5.43
N PRO A 37 -10.68 -10.41 -4.47
CA PRO A 37 -10.65 -10.07 -3.06
C PRO A 37 -9.23 -9.82 -2.53
N ALA A 38 -9.14 -8.94 -1.54
CA ALA A 38 -7.94 -8.69 -0.75
C ALA A 38 -8.19 -8.96 0.73
N TYR A 39 -7.19 -9.50 1.42
CA TYR A 39 -7.24 -9.83 2.84
C TYR A 39 -6.01 -9.32 3.58
N ALA A 40 -6.22 -8.84 4.80
CA ALA A 40 -5.19 -8.57 5.77
C ALA A 40 -4.85 -9.86 6.53
N ARG A 41 -3.56 -10.16 6.65
CA ARG A 41 -3.02 -11.27 7.43
C ARG A 41 -2.03 -10.75 8.48
N PRO A 42 -2.51 -10.31 9.65
CA PRO A 42 -1.61 -9.88 10.70
C PRO A 42 -0.82 -11.04 11.29
N ILE A 43 0.42 -10.77 11.68
CA ILE A 43 1.29 -11.67 12.45
C ILE A 43 1.67 -10.94 13.73
N LEU A 44 1.06 -11.35 14.84
CA LEU A 44 1.35 -10.84 16.17
C LEU A 44 1.47 -12.00 17.16
N ALA A 45 2.67 -12.20 17.69
CA ALA A 45 2.87 -13.11 18.81
C ALA A 45 2.21 -12.52 20.07
N ARG A 46 1.48 -13.36 20.82
CA ARG A 46 0.83 -12.96 22.09
C ARG A 46 1.83 -12.37 23.10
N THR A 47 3.05 -12.89 23.06
CA THR A 47 4.20 -12.41 23.81
C THR A 47 5.40 -12.41 22.88
N LEU A 48 6.17 -11.32 22.84
CA LEU A 48 7.36 -11.19 22.00
C LEU A 48 8.55 -10.64 22.79
N LEU A 49 9.76 -10.95 22.31
CA LEU A 49 10.98 -10.32 22.78
C LEU A 49 11.27 -9.08 21.93
N ALA A 50 11.41 -7.95 22.60
CA ALA A 50 11.86 -6.69 22.02
C ALA A 50 13.34 -6.43 22.38
N GLN A 51 13.85 -5.25 22.02
CA GLN A 51 15.23 -4.90 22.32
C GLN A 51 15.51 -4.94 23.83
N ASN A 52 16.79 -5.05 24.19
CA ASN A 52 17.27 -4.97 25.58
C ASN A 52 16.60 -5.94 26.55
N GLY A 53 16.11 -7.09 26.06
CA GLY A 53 15.53 -8.16 26.89
C GLY A 53 14.11 -7.91 27.37
N TRP A 54 13.41 -6.90 26.82
CA TRP A 54 12.02 -6.65 27.13
C TRP A 54 11.12 -7.77 26.59
N THR A 55 10.24 -8.27 27.43
CA THR A 55 9.12 -9.14 27.04
C THR A 55 7.87 -8.28 26.94
N VAL A 56 7.19 -8.32 25.80
CA VAL A 56 6.04 -7.46 25.50
C VAL A 56 4.78 -8.32 25.36
N SER A 57 3.75 -7.99 26.14
CA SER A 57 2.38 -8.49 25.96
C SER A 57 1.52 -7.39 25.38
N VAL A 58 0.79 -7.68 24.31
CA VAL A 58 0.00 -6.70 23.57
C VAL A 58 -1.49 -6.89 23.84
N SER A 59 -2.17 -5.82 24.23
CA SER A 59 -3.61 -5.79 24.51
C SER A 59 -4.43 -5.10 23.41
N ARG A 60 -3.79 -4.27 22.58
CA ARG A 60 -4.37 -3.65 21.39
C ARG A 60 -3.30 -3.51 20.32
N ALA A 61 -3.63 -3.81 19.07
CA ALA A 61 -2.76 -3.52 17.93
C ALA A 61 -3.61 -3.25 16.69
N ASP A 62 -3.85 -1.99 16.39
CA ASP A 62 -4.59 -1.57 15.21
C ASP A 62 -3.64 -0.99 14.17
N VAL A 63 -3.82 -1.36 12.90
CA VAL A 63 -3.08 -0.83 11.75
C VAL A 63 -4.07 -0.28 10.74
N ALA A 64 -3.91 0.97 10.32
CA ALA A 64 -4.61 1.46 9.15
C ALA A 64 -3.83 1.15 7.88
N PHE A 65 -4.54 0.70 6.85
CA PHE A 65 -3.94 0.36 5.57
C PHE A 65 -4.82 0.84 4.42
N GLY A 66 -4.17 1.46 3.43
CA GLY A 66 -4.81 1.95 2.22
C GLY A 66 -4.83 3.49 2.16
N PRO A 67 -5.13 4.06 0.98
CA PRO A 67 -5.33 3.35 -0.30
C PRO A 67 -4.07 2.61 -0.77
N LEU A 68 -4.25 1.58 -1.61
CA LEU A 68 -3.20 0.75 -2.21
C LEU A 68 -3.28 0.84 -3.73
N TYR A 69 -2.13 1.02 -4.37
CA TYR A 69 -1.96 1.05 -5.82
C TYR A 69 -0.91 0.04 -6.24
N LEU A 70 -1.22 -0.78 -7.24
CA LEU A 70 -0.38 -1.83 -7.81
C LEU A 70 0.08 -1.40 -9.19
N CYS A 71 1.38 -1.55 -9.48
CA CYS A 71 1.95 -1.02 -10.71
C CYS A 71 2.71 -2.09 -11.50
N ALA A 72 2.61 -2.03 -12.83
CA ALA A 72 3.41 -2.86 -13.73
C ALA A 72 4.88 -2.41 -13.83
N ALA A 73 5.19 -1.17 -13.44
CA ALA A 73 6.56 -0.65 -13.40
C ALA A 73 7.28 -1.06 -12.11
N GLN A 74 8.60 -1.28 -12.19
CA GLN A 74 9.40 -1.68 -11.03
C GLN A 74 9.83 -0.50 -10.14
N SER A 75 9.96 0.70 -10.72
CA SER A 75 10.40 1.89 -10.00
C SER A 75 9.36 2.44 -9.02
N GLY A 76 8.08 2.07 -9.17
CA GLY A 76 6.98 2.57 -8.34
C GLY A 76 6.86 4.10 -8.29
N SER A 77 7.48 4.81 -9.25
CA SER A 77 7.37 6.26 -9.36
C SER A 77 5.90 6.64 -9.47
N ALA A 78 5.46 7.69 -8.78
CA ALA A 78 4.09 8.20 -8.92
C ALA A 78 3.71 8.44 -10.39
N THR A 79 4.66 8.90 -11.21
CA THR A 79 4.49 9.11 -12.66
C THR A 79 4.46 7.82 -13.49
N LEU A 80 5.08 6.73 -13.02
CA LEU A 80 5.10 5.43 -13.72
C LEU A 80 4.04 4.44 -13.18
N CYS A 81 3.43 4.81 -12.06
CA CYS A 81 2.23 4.22 -11.48
C CYS A 81 0.96 5.01 -11.87
N GLU A 82 1.04 6.01 -12.76
CA GLU A 82 -0.12 6.80 -13.21
C GLU A 82 -1.24 5.91 -13.77
N THR A 83 -0.87 4.78 -14.38
CA THR A 83 -1.79 3.69 -14.68
C THR A 83 -1.55 2.53 -13.72
N ALA A 84 -2.15 2.60 -12.53
CA ALA A 84 -2.22 1.46 -11.64
C ALA A 84 -2.90 0.30 -12.38
N VAL A 85 -2.30 -0.90 -12.33
CA VAL A 85 -2.91 -2.12 -12.86
C VAL A 85 -3.91 -2.70 -11.87
N GLY A 86 -3.93 -2.21 -10.64
CA GLY A 86 -4.97 -2.52 -9.67
C GLY A 86 -4.91 -1.61 -8.46
N GLU A 87 -6.05 -1.41 -7.81
CA GLU A 87 -6.17 -0.51 -6.66
C GLU A 87 -7.18 -0.97 -5.61
N ILE A 88 -6.92 -0.56 -4.37
CA ILE A 88 -7.88 -0.54 -3.27
C ILE A 88 -7.96 0.92 -2.80
N LEU A 89 -9.04 1.61 -3.11
CA LEU A 89 -9.17 3.04 -2.80
C LEU A 89 -9.57 3.33 -1.34
N ARG A 90 -10.08 2.32 -0.63
CA ARG A 90 -10.54 2.50 0.76
C ARG A 90 -9.41 2.25 1.75
N VAL A 91 -9.40 3.05 2.81
CA VAL A 91 -8.63 2.75 4.02
C VAL A 91 -9.42 1.77 4.87
N GLN A 92 -8.75 0.74 5.38
CA GLN A 92 -9.30 -0.21 6.34
C GLN A 92 -8.49 -0.19 7.64
N ARG A 93 -9.17 -0.46 8.75
CA ARG A 93 -8.53 -0.79 10.02
C ARG A 93 -8.33 -2.30 10.08
N VAL A 94 -7.12 -2.72 10.41
CA VAL A 94 -6.74 -4.12 10.63
C VAL A 94 -6.47 -4.29 12.12
N ASP A 95 -7.25 -5.13 12.78
CA ASP A 95 -6.94 -5.59 14.14
C ASP A 95 -5.88 -6.69 14.07
N ALA A 96 -4.66 -6.40 14.51
CA ALA A 96 -3.56 -7.34 14.44
C ALA A 96 -3.60 -8.45 15.52
N LEU A 97 -4.50 -8.36 16.50
CA LEU A 97 -4.79 -9.43 17.46
C LEU A 97 -5.85 -10.41 16.93
N ALA A 98 -6.61 -10.00 15.91
CA ALA A 98 -7.55 -10.86 15.21
C ALA A 98 -6.85 -11.74 14.15
N GLY A 99 -7.63 -12.62 13.55
CA GLY A 99 -7.18 -13.42 12.40
C GLY A 99 -7.23 -12.63 11.08
N GLU A 100 -7.35 -13.39 10.00
CA GLU A 100 -7.54 -12.84 8.66
C GLU A 100 -8.80 -11.96 8.57
N GLN A 101 -8.68 -10.80 7.91
CA GLN A 101 -9.76 -9.82 7.76
C GLN A 101 -9.86 -9.33 6.31
N PRO A 102 -11.06 -9.02 5.79
CA PRO A 102 -11.21 -8.49 4.44
C PRO A 102 -10.67 -7.05 4.34
N LEU A 103 -9.90 -6.77 3.28
CA LEU A 103 -9.49 -5.40 2.89
C LEU A 103 -10.38 -4.80 1.80
N GLY A 104 -11.28 -5.61 1.23
CA GLY A 104 -12.15 -5.23 0.12
C GLY A 104 -11.76 -5.96 -1.16
N ALA A 105 -12.06 -5.34 -2.31
CA ALA A 105 -11.71 -5.88 -3.61
C ALA A 105 -10.66 -4.98 -4.27
N VAL A 106 -9.65 -5.60 -4.87
CA VAL A 106 -8.78 -4.94 -5.84
C VAL A 106 -9.57 -4.80 -7.14
N ARG A 107 -9.55 -3.62 -7.74
CA ARG A 107 -10.09 -3.36 -9.07
C ARG A 107 -8.97 -2.96 -10.00
N GLY A 108 -8.93 -3.53 -11.20
CA GLY A 108 -7.83 -3.24 -12.12
C GLY A 108 -7.90 -4.02 -13.41
N LEU A 109 -6.74 -4.23 -14.02
CA LEU A 109 -6.53 -4.91 -15.28
C LEU A 109 -5.69 -6.17 -15.08
N GLU A 110 -5.89 -7.17 -15.94
CA GLU A 110 -4.98 -8.31 -16.03
C GLU A 110 -3.56 -7.87 -16.39
N GLY A 111 -2.57 -8.53 -15.79
CA GLY A 111 -1.17 -8.28 -16.10
C GLY A 111 -0.20 -8.50 -14.95
N PRO A 112 1.09 -8.19 -15.20
CA PRO A 112 2.13 -8.29 -14.20
C PRO A 112 2.10 -7.12 -13.22
N ILE A 113 2.32 -7.44 -11.95
CA ILE A 113 2.52 -6.48 -10.85
C ILE A 113 4.00 -6.55 -10.44
N ARG A 114 4.66 -5.40 -10.38
CA ARG A 114 6.10 -5.29 -10.09
C ARG A 114 6.43 -4.37 -8.93
N SER A 115 5.51 -3.51 -8.55
CA SER A 115 5.63 -2.66 -7.37
C SER A 115 4.24 -2.31 -6.83
N ALA A 116 4.23 -1.77 -5.62
CA ALA A 116 3.05 -1.23 -5.00
C ALA A 116 3.39 0.07 -4.27
N GLY A 117 2.42 0.97 -4.17
CA GLY A 117 2.49 2.14 -3.29
C GLY A 117 1.21 2.23 -2.46
N TYR A 118 1.32 2.66 -1.21
CA TYR A 118 0.17 2.76 -0.32
C TYR A 118 0.37 3.77 0.80
N ASP A 119 -0.75 4.17 1.38
CA ASP A 119 -0.80 4.90 2.64
C ASP A 119 -1.10 3.96 3.82
N MET A 120 -0.79 4.44 5.01
CA MET A 120 -1.13 3.77 6.27
C MET A 120 -2.21 4.58 6.98
N GLY A 121 -3.31 4.86 6.28
CA GLY A 121 -4.46 5.60 6.81
C GLY A 121 -4.31 7.10 6.98
N ILE A 122 -3.13 7.69 6.72
CA ILE A 122 -2.92 9.13 6.61
C ILE A 122 -2.59 9.44 5.15
N THR A 123 -3.38 10.30 4.53
CA THR A 123 -3.30 10.62 3.09
C THR A 123 -3.02 12.10 2.90
N TRP A 124 -2.31 12.47 1.83
CA TRP A 124 -2.09 13.87 1.44
C TRP A 124 -2.27 14.05 -0.06
N PHE A 125 -3.50 13.95 -0.54
CA PHE A 125 -3.87 14.16 -1.94
C PHE A 125 -3.62 15.61 -2.39
N ASP A 126 -3.51 15.82 -3.71
CA ASP A 126 -3.32 17.15 -4.31
C ASP A 126 -4.44 18.14 -3.97
N THR A 127 -5.62 17.64 -3.62
CA THR A 127 -6.77 18.45 -3.22
C THR A 127 -6.76 18.86 -1.74
N GLN A 128 -5.80 18.38 -0.95
CA GLN A 128 -5.72 18.61 0.49
C GLN A 128 -4.60 19.59 0.86
N THR A 129 -4.88 20.52 1.78
CA THR A 129 -3.87 21.48 2.28
C THR A 129 -2.89 20.89 3.28
N SER A 130 -3.23 19.74 3.86
CA SER A 130 -2.40 19.01 4.83
C SER A 130 -2.71 17.52 4.80
N ALA A 131 -1.74 16.70 5.22
CA ALA A 131 -1.98 15.29 5.44
C ALA A 131 -3.12 15.09 6.46
N THR A 132 -4.06 14.21 6.13
CA THR A 132 -5.28 14.01 6.89
C THR A 132 -5.51 12.52 7.16
N PRO A 133 -5.79 12.13 8.42
CA PRO A 133 -6.15 10.75 8.73
C PRO A 133 -7.53 10.41 8.16
N ALA A 134 -7.65 9.22 7.61
CA ALA A 134 -8.93 8.66 7.21
C ALA A 134 -9.76 8.27 8.44
N ALA A 135 -11.09 8.19 8.30
CA ALA A 135 -11.98 7.80 9.39
C ALA A 135 -11.67 6.39 9.96
N ALA A 136 -11.10 5.50 9.15
CA ALA A 136 -10.69 4.16 9.58
C ALA A 136 -9.36 4.15 10.38
N ALA A 137 -8.58 5.25 10.35
CA ALA A 137 -7.33 5.36 11.10
C ALA A 137 -7.58 5.14 12.61
N PRO A 138 -6.89 4.21 13.30
CA PRO A 138 -7.05 4.01 14.72
C PRO A 138 -6.67 5.28 15.47
N ASP A 139 -7.66 5.89 16.13
CA ASP A 139 -7.52 7.13 16.89
C ASP A 139 -6.88 8.28 16.08
N GLY A 140 -7.00 8.26 14.75
CA GLY A 140 -6.38 9.25 13.86
C GLY A 140 -4.92 8.96 13.48
N HIS A 141 -4.36 7.80 13.84
CA HIS A 141 -2.97 7.42 13.60
C HIS A 141 -2.83 6.29 12.57
N SER A 142 -1.61 6.07 12.06
CA SER A 142 -1.35 4.92 11.18
C SER A 142 -1.34 3.60 11.92
N VAL A 143 -0.74 3.56 13.10
CA VAL A 143 -0.67 2.37 13.96
C VAL A 143 -0.86 2.79 15.41
N VAL A 144 -1.65 2.01 16.15
CA VAL A 144 -1.79 2.13 17.61
C VAL A 144 -1.54 0.76 18.23
N VAL A 145 -0.54 0.68 19.10
CA VAL A 145 -0.26 -0.53 19.90
C VAL A 145 -0.28 -0.18 21.37
N GLU A 146 -0.99 -0.98 22.17
CA GLU A 146 -1.01 -0.87 23.62
C GLU A 146 -0.68 -2.21 24.25
N GLY A 147 -0.03 -2.16 25.40
CA GLY A 147 0.37 -3.38 26.09
C GLY A 147 1.20 -3.09 27.32
N VAL A 148 1.89 -4.14 27.78
CA VAL A 148 2.79 -4.08 28.92
C VAL A 148 4.14 -4.67 28.50
N ALA A 149 5.21 -3.92 28.72
CA ALA A 149 6.58 -4.39 28.60
C ALA A 149 7.13 -4.74 29.99
N THR A 150 7.76 -5.90 30.11
CA THR A 150 8.37 -6.39 31.36
C THR A 150 9.82 -6.80 31.15
N ARG A 151 10.70 -6.45 32.09
CA ARG A 151 12.10 -6.90 32.12
C ARG A 151 12.58 -7.02 33.56
N GLY A 152 12.81 -8.24 34.04
CA GLY A 152 13.12 -8.47 35.45
C GLY A 152 11.98 -7.99 36.36
N ALA A 153 12.25 -7.04 37.26
CA ALA A 153 11.24 -6.41 38.11
C ALA A 153 10.54 -5.21 37.44
N ASP A 154 11.09 -4.69 36.33
CA ASP A 154 10.52 -3.55 35.64
C ASP A 154 9.26 -3.96 34.87
N THR A 155 8.21 -3.17 35.02
CA THR A 155 6.93 -3.34 34.32
C THR A 155 6.41 -1.98 33.90
N VAL A 156 6.19 -1.79 32.60
CA VAL A 156 5.70 -0.52 32.04
C VAL A 156 4.51 -0.77 31.10
N PRO A 157 3.29 -0.34 31.47
CA PRO A 157 2.22 -0.19 30.49
C PRO A 157 2.61 0.91 29.50
N PHE A 158 2.36 0.67 28.21
CA PHE A 158 2.70 1.62 27.15
C PHE A 158 1.56 1.79 26.15
N ARG A 159 1.59 2.93 25.46
CA ARG A 159 0.80 3.20 24.26
C ARG A 159 1.74 3.77 23.21
N LEU A 160 1.97 3.01 22.14
CA LEU A 160 2.78 3.40 20.99
C LEU A 160 1.86 3.82 19.85
N VAL A 161 1.96 5.09 19.45
CA VAL A 161 1.25 5.64 18.29
C VAL A 161 2.28 5.97 17.21
N VAL A 162 2.01 5.55 15.98
CA VAL A 162 2.91 5.79 14.85
C VAL A 162 2.13 6.40 13.70
N ASP A 163 2.71 7.44 13.11
CA ASP A 163 2.15 8.16 11.97
C ASP A 163 3.10 8.03 10.78
N ALA A 164 2.68 7.27 9.77
CA ALA A 164 3.37 7.22 8.49
C ALA A 164 2.74 8.24 7.56
N VAL A 165 3.21 9.49 7.69
CA VAL A 165 2.75 10.62 6.88
C VAL A 165 3.46 10.62 5.52
N PRO A 166 2.75 10.90 4.40
CA PRO A 166 3.39 11.22 3.13
C PRO A 166 4.37 12.38 3.26
N GLN A 167 5.54 12.26 2.65
CA GLN A 167 6.57 13.30 2.74
C GLN A 167 6.17 14.58 2.00
N PHE A 168 5.44 14.43 0.90
CA PHE A 168 4.97 15.54 0.07
C PHE A 168 3.50 15.34 -0.29
N GLN A 169 2.81 16.45 -0.52
CA GLN A 169 1.49 16.46 -1.14
C GLN A 169 1.51 15.70 -2.48
N GLY A 170 0.45 14.96 -2.76
CA GLY A 170 0.30 14.09 -3.92
C GLY A 170 1.05 12.76 -3.81
N GLN A 171 1.83 12.55 -2.75
CA GLN A 171 2.57 11.30 -2.54
C GLN A 171 1.86 10.36 -1.56
N ARG A 172 2.29 9.11 -1.62
CA ARG A 172 1.90 8.05 -0.67
C ARG A 172 2.94 7.96 0.44
N ALA A 173 2.52 7.54 1.63
CA ALA A 173 3.39 7.30 2.78
C ALA A 173 4.50 6.31 2.42
N VAL A 174 4.14 5.22 1.73
CA VAL A 174 5.06 4.28 1.09
C VAL A 174 4.93 4.47 -0.43
N PRO A 175 5.81 5.27 -1.05
CA PRO A 175 5.67 5.60 -2.47
C PRO A 175 5.89 4.39 -3.38
N THR A 176 6.79 3.47 -2.96
CA THR A 176 7.11 2.24 -3.65
C THR A 176 7.56 1.16 -2.67
N THR A 177 7.09 -0.06 -2.88
CA THR A 177 7.63 -1.29 -2.31
C THR A 177 7.67 -2.37 -3.37
N LYS A 178 8.52 -3.37 -3.17
CA LYS A 178 8.60 -4.53 -4.05
C LYS A 178 7.32 -5.36 -3.92
N ALA A 179 6.66 -5.57 -5.05
CA ALA A 179 5.57 -6.52 -5.20
C ALA A 179 5.84 -7.38 -6.44
N SER A 180 5.38 -8.63 -6.46
CA SER A 180 5.52 -9.49 -7.63
C SER A 180 4.34 -10.42 -7.71
N GLY A 181 3.59 -10.34 -8.81
CA GLY A 181 2.44 -11.18 -9.08
C GLY A 181 2.04 -11.07 -10.54
N VAL A 182 1.23 -12.01 -11.01
CA VAL A 182 0.57 -11.95 -12.32
C VAL A 182 -0.90 -12.24 -12.08
N VAL A 183 -1.77 -11.32 -12.50
CA VAL A 183 -3.22 -11.49 -12.41
C VAL A 183 -3.73 -11.80 -13.81
N THR A 184 -4.39 -12.94 -13.96
CA THR A 184 -4.90 -13.46 -15.24
C THR A 184 -6.41 -13.69 -15.25
N SER A 185 -7.08 -13.50 -14.13
CA SER A 185 -8.55 -13.59 -13.99
C SER A 185 -9.00 -12.96 -12.67
N GLY A 186 -10.32 -12.88 -12.47
CA GLY A 186 -10.94 -12.50 -11.20
C GLY A 186 -10.83 -13.54 -10.08
N ASP A 187 -10.29 -14.73 -10.35
CA ASP A 187 -10.08 -15.78 -9.34
C ASP A 187 -8.83 -15.52 -8.49
N ALA A 188 -8.04 -14.49 -8.82
CA ALA A 188 -6.89 -14.12 -8.03
C ALA A 188 -7.30 -13.77 -6.58
N ARG A 189 -6.32 -13.73 -5.69
CA ARG A 189 -6.51 -13.26 -4.33
C ARG A 189 -5.26 -12.51 -3.88
N LEU A 190 -5.42 -11.33 -3.31
CA LEU A 190 -4.33 -10.58 -2.68
C LEU A 190 -4.34 -10.81 -1.16
N ASP A 191 -3.24 -11.32 -0.62
CA ASP A 191 -2.98 -11.29 0.81
C ASP A 191 -1.95 -10.21 1.13
N VAL A 192 -2.26 -9.37 2.13
CA VAL A 192 -1.37 -8.34 2.67
C VAL A 192 -0.99 -8.74 4.09
N THR A 193 0.26 -9.16 4.28
CA THR A 193 0.77 -9.60 5.57
C THR A 193 1.37 -8.44 6.35
N PHE A 194 0.92 -8.26 7.59
CA PHE A 194 1.42 -7.24 8.53
C PHE A 194 2.21 -7.93 9.66
N ASP A 195 3.54 -7.88 9.61
CA ASP A 195 4.39 -8.49 10.64
C ASP A 195 4.63 -7.54 11.82
N VAL A 196 3.56 -7.33 12.59
CA VAL A 196 3.57 -6.45 13.77
C VAL A 196 4.53 -6.96 14.84
N THR A 197 4.70 -8.28 14.93
CA THR A 197 5.71 -8.89 15.81
C THR A 197 7.09 -8.35 15.51
N ARG A 198 7.49 -8.36 14.24
CA ARG A 198 8.82 -7.88 13.81
C ARG A 198 8.97 -6.37 13.98
N TRP A 199 7.89 -5.60 13.83
CA TRP A 199 7.92 -4.16 14.10
C TRP A 199 8.20 -3.88 15.58
N LEU A 200 7.45 -4.52 16.48
CA LEU A 200 7.60 -4.34 17.93
C LEU A 200 8.91 -4.91 18.47
N ALA A 201 9.42 -5.98 17.87
CA ALA A 201 10.71 -6.56 18.25
C ALA A 201 11.88 -5.56 18.10
N SER A 202 11.72 -4.55 17.23
CA SER A 202 12.72 -3.50 17.03
C SER A 202 12.63 -2.35 18.04
N VAL A 203 11.56 -2.24 18.82
CA VAL A 203 11.35 -1.12 19.75
C VAL A 203 12.18 -1.29 21.02
N ASP A 204 12.78 -0.19 21.48
CA ASP A 204 13.41 -0.10 22.80
C ASP A 204 12.43 0.49 23.81
N PHE A 205 12.07 -0.32 24.82
CA PHE A 205 11.13 0.08 25.88
C PHE A 205 11.81 0.72 27.10
N ASP A 206 13.13 0.90 27.08
CA ASP A 206 13.83 1.69 28.11
C ASP A 206 13.33 3.14 28.13
N GLU A 207 13.00 3.69 26.95
CA GLU A 207 12.38 5.02 26.86
C GLU A 207 11.01 5.05 27.55
N ALA A 208 10.21 3.99 27.41
CA ALA A 208 8.90 3.90 28.06
C ALA A 208 9.04 3.88 29.58
N LEU A 209 10.01 3.12 30.09
CA LEU A 209 10.30 3.04 31.53
C LEU A 209 10.70 4.41 32.10
N ALA A 210 11.51 5.17 31.36
CA ALA A 210 12.00 6.49 31.76
C ALA A 210 10.93 7.59 31.79
N ARG A 211 9.80 7.41 31.09
CA ARG A 211 8.67 8.35 31.14
C ARG A 211 7.97 8.27 32.51
N PRO A 212 7.44 9.38 33.06
CA PRO A 212 6.72 9.37 34.33
C PRO A 212 5.27 8.86 34.21
N GLU A 213 4.69 8.95 33.01
CA GLU A 213 3.28 8.65 32.75
C GLU A 213 3.01 7.16 32.58
N ARG A 214 1.81 6.70 32.97
CA ARG A 214 1.38 5.30 32.87
C ARG A 214 -0.09 5.24 32.36
N PRO A 215 -0.34 4.72 31.14
CA PRO A 215 0.63 4.15 30.20
C PRO A 215 1.64 5.20 29.70
N ALA A 216 2.89 4.77 29.49
CA ALA A 216 3.89 5.60 28.84
C ALA A 216 3.50 5.78 27.36
N VAL A 217 3.18 7.01 26.97
CA VAL A 217 2.87 7.32 25.57
C VAL A 217 4.16 7.46 24.80
N LEU A 218 4.31 6.69 23.73
CA LEU A 218 5.42 6.72 22.78
C LEU A 218 4.87 7.23 21.45
N ASP A 219 5.14 8.49 21.12
CA ASP A 219 4.60 9.19 19.95
C ASP A 219 5.74 9.73 19.07
N ALA A 220 5.44 10.66 18.16
CA ALA A 220 6.44 11.26 17.25
C ALA A 220 7.65 11.91 17.94
N THR A 221 7.60 12.16 19.26
CA THR A 221 8.74 12.65 20.05
C THR A 221 9.67 11.53 20.52
N SER A 222 9.25 10.27 20.40
CA SER A 222 9.96 9.08 20.89
C SER A 222 10.85 8.42 19.83
N THR A 223 11.93 7.80 20.29
CA THR A 223 12.77 6.92 19.46
C THR A 223 12.04 5.63 19.07
N ALA A 224 11.10 5.19 19.91
CA ALA A 224 10.23 4.05 19.65
C ALA A 224 9.34 4.27 18.41
N HIS A 225 8.73 5.46 18.26
CA HIS A 225 7.98 5.84 17.05
C HIS A 225 8.88 5.80 15.83
N ALA A 226 10.03 6.48 15.87
CA ALA A 226 10.94 6.55 14.72
C ALA A 226 11.40 5.15 14.28
N THR A 227 11.75 4.30 15.25
CA THR A 227 12.17 2.92 15.01
C THR A 227 11.06 2.09 14.37
N MET A 228 9.83 2.17 14.92
CA MET A 228 8.70 1.44 14.37
C MET A 228 8.32 1.96 12.98
N LEU A 229 8.40 3.27 12.74
CA LEU A 229 8.17 3.87 11.43
C LEU A 229 9.17 3.36 10.38
N VAL A 230 10.46 3.27 10.74
CA VAL A 230 11.48 2.65 9.88
C VAL A 230 11.20 1.17 9.64
N ALA A 231 10.74 0.44 10.66
CA ALA A 231 10.38 -0.96 10.51
C ALA A 231 9.23 -1.15 9.51
N ILE A 232 8.17 -0.33 9.62
CA ILE A 232 7.01 -0.33 8.73
C ILE A 232 7.39 0.06 7.29
N LYS A 233 8.26 1.06 7.10
CA LYS A 233 8.55 1.58 5.75
C LYS A 233 9.66 0.84 5.02
N ALA A 234 10.60 0.24 5.74
CA ALA A 234 11.85 -0.26 5.15
C ALA A 234 12.24 -1.68 5.56
N LEU A 235 12.17 -2.03 6.85
CA LEU A 235 12.75 -3.31 7.32
C LEU A 235 11.81 -4.50 7.20
N ALA A 236 10.52 -4.27 7.41
CA ALA A 236 9.47 -5.27 7.35
C ALA A 236 8.15 -4.66 6.86
N PRO A 237 8.12 -3.98 5.69
CA PRO A 237 6.89 -3.41 5.18
C PRO A 237 5.82 -4.49 4.96
N PRO A 238 4.53 -4.12 4.97
CA PRO A 238 3.45 -5.00 4.56
C PRO A 238 3.83 -5.78 3.29
N LYS A 239 3.73 -7.11 3.36
CA LYS A 239 4.12 -8.00 2.27
C LYS A 239 2.88 -8.37 1.45
N LEU A 240 2.96 -8.17 0.14
CA LEU A 240 1.89 -8.49 -0.80
C LEU A 240 2.17 -9.81 -1.50
N THR A 241 1.20 -10.72 -1.48
CA THR A 241 1.28 -12.01 -2.19
C THR A 241 -0.02 -12.30 -2.92
N TRP A 242 0.09 -12.88 -4.12
CA TRP A 242 -1.05 -13.31 -4.92
C TRP A 242 -1.16 -14.84 -4.88
N GLY A 243 -2.38 -15.32 -4.66
CA GLY A 243 -2.76 -16.73 -4.79
C GLY A 243 -3.96 -16.89 -5.74
N PRO A 244 -4.30 -18.14 -6.09
CA PRO A 244 -5.61 -18.47 -6.65
C PRO A 244 -6.73 -18.37 -5.59
#